data_AF-A0A5J4TU92-F1
#
_entry.id   AF-A0A5J4TU92-F1
#
_cell.length_a   1.000
_cell.length_b   1.000
_cell.length_c   1.000
_cell.angle_alpha   90.00
_cell.angle_beta   90.00
_cell.angle_gamma   90.00
#
_symmetry.space_group_name_H-M   'P 1'
#
loop_
_entity.id
_entity.type
_entity.pdbx_description
1 polymer ?
#
loop_
_entity_poly.entity_id
_entity_poly.type
_entity_poly.pdbx_seq_one_letter_code
_entity_poly.pdbx_strand_id
1 'polypeptide(L)'
;SDIMPQPGNDKEIQYLSAIVLSMLAESEENHTDIIAGGFPNIISRLLIYSDQKIQYEGLTLALNMIYFGSEQTKQKVKQAVPLNTVRQLTQIRDENAAMTAQLLIDWFQFLF
;
A
#
# COMPACT_ATOMS: atom_id res chain seq x y z
N SER A 1 -2.34 9.35 35.56
CA SER A 1 -2.56 10.32 34.47
C SER A 1 -2.42 9.57 33.17
N ASP A 2 -3.54 9.33 32.51
CA ASP A 2 -3.54 8.68 31.19
C ASP A 2 -2.87 9.64 30.20
N ILE A 3 -1.75 9.21 29.64
CA ILE A 3 -1.06 9.94 28.58
C ILE A 3 -1.96 9.82 27.35
N MET A 4 -2.75 10.84 27.06
CA MET A 4 -3.44 10.91 25.77
C MET A 4 -2.36 10.86 24.67
N PRO A 5 -2.48 9.98 23.66
CA PRO A 5 -1.58 10.01 22.52
C PRO A 5 -1.70 11.38 21.83
N GLN A 6 -0.56 12.04 21.63
CA GLN A 6 -0.50 13.32 20.94
C GLN A 6 -0.87 13.07 19.46
N PRO A 7 -1.93 13.71 18.92
CA PRO A 7 -2.50 13.38 17.61
C PRO A 7 -1.56 13.57 16.41
N GLY A 8 -0.39 14.19 16.59
CA GLY A 8 0.66 14.29 15.58
C GLY A 8 1.57 13.07 15.48
N ASN A 9 1.79 12.36 16.59
CA ASN A 9 2.72 11.22 16.63
C ASN A 9 2.15 10.01 15.87
N ASP A 10 0.86 9.76 15.99
CA ASP A 10 0.23 8.57 15.40
C ASP A 10 0.23 8.60 13.86
N LYS A 11 0.06 9.78 13.26
CA LYS A 11 0.14 9.96 11.80
C LYS A 11 1.56 9.81 11.28
N GLU A 12 2.53 10.38 11.99
CA GLU A 12 3.94 10.23 11.66
C GLU A 12 4.39 8.77 11.76
N ILE A 13 3.99 8.08 12.82
CA ILE A 13 4.24 6.64 12.98
C ILE A 13 3.61 5.85 11.84
N GLN A 14 2.36 6.15 11.46
CA GLN A 14 1.70 5.48 10.33
C GLN A 14 2.44 5.72 9.01
N TYR A 15 2.85 6.96 8.74
CA TYR A 15 3.58 7.30 7.54
C TYR A 15 4.95 6.61 7.47
N LEU A 16 5.73 6.67 8.56
CA LEU A 16 7.02 5.98 8.64
C LEU A 16 6.87 4.46 8.54
N SER A 17 5.82 3.91 9.15
CA SER A 17 5.52 2.47 9.04
C SER A 17 5.17 2.08 7.61
N ALA A 18 4.43 2.93 6.89
CA ALA A 18 4.08 2.69 5.50
C ALA A 18 5.32 2.71 4.58
N ILE A 19 6.24 3.67 4.79
CA ILE A 19 7.53 3.74 4.09
C ILE A 19 8.34 2.46 4.36
N VAL A 20 8.51 2.09 5.63
CA VAL A 20 9.32 0.90 5.97
C VAL A 20 8.71 -0.35 5.35
N LEU A 21 7.39 -0.49 5.37
CA LEU A 21 6.72 -1.64 4.79
C LEU A 21 6.84 -1.67 3.25
N SER A 22 6.75 -0.52 2.58
CA SER A 22 6.92 -0.42 1.12
C SER A 22 8.35 -0.78 0.71
N MET A 23 9.36 -0.34 1.47
CA MET A 23 10.77 -0.70 1.25
C MET A 23 11.04 -2.19 1.52
N LEU A 24 10.49 -2.75 2.61
CA LEU A 24 10.67 -4.17 2.91
C LEU A 24 10.08 -5.07 1.81
N ALA A 25 9.01 -4.63 1.16
CA ALA A 25 8.40 -5.33 0.04
C ALA A 25 9.25 -5.37 -1.23
N GLU A 26 10.41 -4.68 -1.29
CA GLU A 26 11.35 -4.84 -2.40
C GLU A 26 12.10 -6.19 -2.36
N SER A 27 12.11 -6.87 -1.21
CA SER A 27 12.67 -8.22 -1.07
C SER A 27 11.57 -9.27 -1.06
N GLU A 28 11.60 -10.20 -2.01
CA GLU A 28 10.66 -11.33 -2.08
C GLU A 28 10.64 -12.17 -0.80
N GLU A 29 11.78 -12.28 -0.11
CA GLU A 29 11.92 -13.03 1.14
C GLU A 29 10.98 -12.51 2.24
N ASN A 30 10.67 -11.21 2.23
CA ASN A 30 9.78 -10.59 3.22
C ASN A 30 8.30 -10.79 2.89
N HIS A 31 7.94 -11.19 1.67
CA HIS A 31 6.55 -11.16 1.20
C HIS A 31 5.64 -12.12 1.98
N THR A 32 6.16 -13.29 2.35
CA THR A 32 5.41 -14.27 3.14
C THR A 32 4.99 -13.69 4.49
N ASP A 33 5.90 -13.00 5.16
CA ASP A 33 5.65 -12.38 6.47
C ASP A 33 4.72 -11.17 6.34
N ILE A 34 4.90 -10.34 5.33
CA ILE A 34 4.01 -9.19 5.04
C ILE A 34 2.57 -9.68 4.81
N ILE A 35 2.40 -10.75 4.03
CA ILE A 35 1.09 -11.36 3.78
C ILE A 35 0.50 -11.95 5.07
N ALA A 36 1.29 -12.73 5.82
CA ALA A 36 0.86 -13.35 7.06
C ALA A 36 0.51 -12.30 8.15
N GLY A 37 1.14 -11.13 8.10
CA GLY A 37 0.86 -9.96 8.95
C GLY A 37 -0.49 -9.29 8.71
N GLY A 38 -1.36 -9.86 7.87
CA GLY A 38 -2.70 -9.32 7.63
C GLY A 38 -2.73 -8.27 6.53
N PHE A 39 -1.96 -8.48 5.45
CA PHE A 39 -1.87 -7.58 4.30
C PHE A 39 -3.22 -7.00 3.83
N PRO A 40 -4.33 -7.75 3.69
CA PRO A 40 -5.62 -7.18 3.26
C PRO A 40 -6.11 -6.02 4.14
N ASN A 41 -5.92 -6.12 5.45
CA ASN A 41 -6.31 -5.06 6.38
C ASN A 41 -5.35 -3.88 6.33
N ILE A 42 -4.05 -4.16 6.16
CA ILE A 42 -3.02 -3.12 6.06
C ILE A 42 -3.24 -2.29 4.81
N ILE A 43 -3.32 -2.93 3.63
CA ILE A 43 -3.43 -2.23 2.36
C ILE A 43 -4.74 -1.43 2.26
N SER A 44 -5.85 -1.99 2.75
CA SER A 44 -7.12 -1.28 2.81
C SER A 44 -7.02 0.00 3.66
N ARG A 45 -6.38 -0.07 4.83
CA ARG A 45 -6.18 1.10 5.69
C ARG A 45 -5.31 2.16 5.02
N LEU A 46 -4.16 1.77 4.48
CA LEU A 46 -3.23 2.71 3.84
C LEU A 46 -3.88 3.48 2.68
N LEU A 47 -4.76 2.83 1.91
CA LEU A 47 -5.41 3.44 0.75
C LEU A 47 -6.66 4.27 1.09
N ILE A 48 -7.34 4.00 2.20
CA ILE A 48 -8.56 4.71 2.62
C ILE A 48 -8.25 6.01 3.39
N TYR A 49 -7.12 6.07 4.11
CA TYR A 49 -6.77 7.27 4.86
C TYR A 49 -6.59 8.49 3.96
N SER A 50 -7.02 9.67 4.43
CA SER A 50 -7.04 10.91 3.63
C SER A 50 -5.66 11.55 3.41
N ASP A 51 -4.60 11.00 4.00
CA ASP A 51 -3.25 11.54 3.81
C ASP A 51 -2.64 10.97 2.53
N GLN A 52 -2.42 11.85 1.55
CA GLN A 52 -1.94 11.46 0.22
C GLN A 52 -0.54 10.83 0.26
N LYS A 53 0.30 11.17 1.25
CA LYS A 53 1.62 10.53 1.40
C LYS A 53 1.47 9.09 1.88
N ILE A 54 0.57 8.84 2.82
CA ILE A 54 0.28 7.47 3.27
C ILE A 54 -0.36 6.64 2.14
N GLN A 55 -1.27 7.24 1.37
CA GLN A 55 -1.86 6.60 0.20
C GLN A 55 -0.80 6.23 -0.84
N TYR A 56 0.13 7.15 -1.13
CA TYR A 56 1.26 6.90 -2.02
C TYR A 56 2.08 5.68 -1.55
N GLU A 57 2.45 5.61 -0.28
CA GLU A 57 3.20 4.46 0.25
C GLU A 57 2.39 3.16 0.20
N GLY A 58 1.08 3.22 0.41
CA GLY A 58 0.20 2.07 0.21
C GLY A 58 0.21 1.55 -1.23
N LEU A 59 0.16 2.46 -2.22
CA LEU A 59 0.26 2.11 -3.63
C LEU A 59 1.63 1.52 -3.97
N THR A 60 2.71 2.13 -3.48
CA THR A 60 4.08 1.65 -3.65
C THR A 60 4.28 0.26 -3.04
N LEU A 61 3.74 0.02 -1.84
CA LEU A 61 3.74 -1.31 -1.22
C LEU A 61 3.09 -2.36 -2.14
N ALA A 62 1.90 -2.08 -2.68
CA ALA A 62 1.21 -3.01 -3.58
C ALA A 62 2.01 -3.27 -4.86
N LEU A 63 2.61 -2.22 -5.45
CA LEU A 63 3.47 -2.37 -6.63
C LEU A 63 4.72 -3.19 -6.33
N ASN A 64 5.44 -2.92 -5.24
CA ASN A 64 6.65 -3.66 -4.88
C ASN A 64 6.33 -5.15 -4.67
N MET A 65 5.23 -5.45 -3.99
CA MET A 65 4.77 -6.83 -3.81
C MET A 65 4.42 -7.52 -5.14
N ILE A 66 3.97 -6.78 -6.16
CA ILE A 66 3.71 -7.34 -7.51
C ILE A 66 5.00 -7.48 -8.31
N TYR A 67 5.85 -6.47 -8.29
CA TYR A 67 7.05 -6.37 -9.11
C TYR A 67 8.11 -7.41 -8.70
N PHE A 68 8.37 -7.50 -7.39
CA PHE A 68 9.38 -8.41 -6.83
C PHE A 68 8.80 -9.76 -6.42
N GLY A 69 7.47 -9.91 -6.42
CA GLY A 69 6.83 -11.07 -5.81
C GLY A 69 6.69 -12.27 -6.73
N SER A 70 6.67 -13.45 -6.13
CA SER A 70 6.22 -14.67 -6.79
C SER A 70 4.79 -14.53 -7.35
N GLU A 71 4.42 -15.43 -8.27
CA GLU A 71 3.04 -15.53 -8.76
C GLU A 71 2.02 -15.71 -7.62
N GLN A 72 2.39 -16.44 -6.56
CA GLN A 72 1.52 -16.59 -5.39
C GLN A 72 1.32 -15.25 -4.66
N THR A 73 2.41 -14.49 -4.44
CA THR A 73 2.34 -13.16 -3.83
C THR A 73 1.42 -12.27 -4.66
N LYS A 74 1.66 -12.22 -5.96
CA LYS A 74 0.90 -11.40 -6.89
C LYS A 74 -0.61 -11.69 -6.87
N GLN A 75 -1.01 -12.97 -6.87
CA GLN A 75 -2.42 -13.35 -6.77
C GLN A 75 -3.05 -12.90 -5.45
N LYS A 76 -2.32 -13.01 -4.34
CA LYS A 76 -2.80 -12.54 -3.03
C LYS A 76 -2.95 -11.01 -3.00
N VAL A 77 -2.02 -10.27 -3.62
CA VAL A 77 -2.13 -8.82 -3.75
C VAL A 77 -3.35 -8.43 -4.58
N LYS A 78 -3.55 -9.07 -5.75
CA LYS A 78 -4.70 -8.84 -6.63
C LYS A 78 -6.04 -9.07 -5.91
N GLN A 79 -6.12 -10.08 -5.03
CA GLN A 79 -7.33 -10.35 -4.24
C GLN A 79 -7.56 -9.35 -3.10
N ALA A 80 -6.49 -8.80 -2.53
CA ALA A 80 -6.54 -7.98 -1.34
C ALA A 80 -6.69 -6.48 -1.61
N VAL A 81 -6.16 -5.98 -2.74
CA VAL A 81 -6.18 -4.55 -3.05
C VAL A 81 -7.60 -4.07 -3.40
N PRO A 82 -8.13 -3.03 -2.73
CA PRO A 82 -9.44 -2.48 -3.03
C PRO A 82 -9.42 -1.66 -4.33
N LEU A 83 -9.62 -2.32 -5.48
CA LEU A 83 -9.46 -1.71 -6.79
C LEU A 83 -10.33 -0.46 -7.01
N ASN A 84 -11.52 -0.40 -6.43
CA ASN A 84 -12.38 0.79 -6.51
C ASN A 84 -11.74 2.01 -5.84
N THR A 85 -11.08 1.81 -4.69
CA THR A 85 -10.32 2.86 -4.02
C THR A 85 -9.13 3.29 -4.87
N VAL A 86 -8.37 2.34 -5.43
CA VAL A 86 -7.25 2.65 -6.33
C VAL A 86 -7.70 3.48 -7.54
N ARG A 87 -8.85 3.15 -8.15
CA ARG A 87 -9.43 3.94 -9.24
C ARG A 87 -9.72 5.39 -8.83
N GLN A 88 -10.22 5.61 -7.62
CA GLN A 88 -10.45 6.97 -7.10
C GLN A 88 -9.13 7.72 -6.89
N LEU A 89 -8.06 7.03 -6.50
CA LEU A 89 -6.75 7.62 -6.29
C LEU A 89 -6.11 8.16 -7.58
N THR A 90 -6.53 7.70 -8.76
CA THR A 90 -6.08 8.26 -10.05
C THR A 90 -6.50 9.72 -10.27
N GLN A 91 -7.46 10.22 -9.48
CA GLN A 91 -8.04 11.56 -9.62
C GLN A 91 -7.59 12.53 -8.53
N ILE A 92 -6.65 12.13 -7.67
CA ILE A 92 -6.18 13.00 -6.58
C ILE A 92 -5.15 14.00 -7.08
N ARG A 93 -4.93 15.06 -6.28
CA ARG A 93 -4.02 16.15 -6.64
C ARG A 93 -2.55 15.73 -6.64
N ASP A 94 -2.16 14.80 -5.78
CA ASP A 94 -0.79 14.29 -5.74
C ASP A 94 -0.51 13.48 -7.00
N GLU A 95 0.30 14.04 -7.90
CA GLU A 95 0.60 13.47 -9.21
C GLU A 95 1.32 12.12 -9.08
N ASN A 96 2.23 11.98 -8.11
CA ASN A 96 2.94 10.72 -7.90
C ASN A 96 1.96 9.62 -7.50
N ALA A 97 1.10 9.87 -6.52
CA ALA A 97 0.08 8.91 -6.11
C ALA A 97 -0.92 8.60 -7.23
N ALA A 98 -1.36 9.61 -8.00
CA ALA A 98 -2.26 9.40 -9.12
C ALA A 98 -1.64 8.52 -10.22
N MET A 99 -0.37 8.78 -10.59
CA MET A 99 0.37 7.99 -11.57
C MET A 99 0.65 6.56 -11.05
N THR A 100 1.04 6.41 -9.80
CA THR A 100 1.26 5.10 -9.16
C THR A 100 -0.02 4.28 -9.10
N ALA A 101 -1.17 4.92 -8.81
CA ALA A 101 -2.47 4.27 -8.83
C ALA A 101 -2.84 3.78 -10.24
N GLN A 102 -2.57 4.60 -11.27
CA GLN A 102 -2.81 4.20 -12.64
C GLN A 102 -1.92 3.02 -13.05
N LEU A 103 -0.63 3.05 -12.70
CA LEU A 103 0.29 1.95 -12.97
C LEU A 103 -0.18 0.63 -12.33
N LEU A 104 -0.66 0.70 -11.09
CA LEU A 104 -1.19 -0.48 -10.38
C LEU A 104 -2.43 -1.06 -11.07
N ILE A 105 -3.32 -0.20 -11.59
CA ILE A 105 -4.49 -0.63 -12.38
C ILE A 105 -4.04 -1.33 -13.67
N ASP A 106 -3.08 -0.74 -14.38
CA ASP A 106 -2.57 -1.30 -15.62
C ASP A 106 -1.94 -2.67 -15.38
N TRP A 107 -1.14 -2.82 -14.32
CA TRP A 107 -0.55 -4.10 -13.94
C TRP A 107 -1.60 -5.15 -13.61
N PHE A 108 -2.69 -4.78 -12.91
CA PHE A 108 -3.79 -5.70 -12.67
C PHE A 108 -4.54 -6.14 -13.91
N GLN A 109 -4.53 -5.32 -14.97
CA GLN A 109 -5.18 -5.63 -16.24
C GLN A 109 -4.29 -6.46 -17.17
N PHE A 110 -2.96 -6.26 -17.14
CA PHE A 110 -2.05 -6.82 -18.15
C PHE A 110 -1.09 -7.90 -17.64
N LEU A 111 -0.85 -8.01 -16.33
CA LEU A 111 0.07 -9.01 -15.76
C LEU A 111 -0.65 -10.24 -15.19
N PHE A 112 -2.00 -10.30 -15.25
CA PHE A 112 -2.82 -11.34 -14.63
C PHE A 112 -4.04 -11.74 -15.44
#